data_AF-W9IDD4-F1
#
_entry.id   AF-W9IDD4-F1
#
_cell.length_a   1.000
_cell.length_b   1.000
_cell.length_c   1.000
_cell.angle_alpha   90.00
_cell.angle_beta   90.00
_cell.angle_gamma   90.00
#
_symmetry.space_group_name_H-M   'P 1'
#
loop_
_entity.id
_entity.type
_entity.pdbx_description
1 polymer ?
#
loop_
_entity_poly.entity_id
_entity_poly.type
_entity_poly.pdbx_seq_one_letter_code
_entity_poly.pdbx_strand_id
1 'polypeptide(L)'
;MMLKYLTKPTRKNISDALLILGVIGSVISVILASIVFIAGTTIIRGDPDHLLWKPLALVSFEGIIPNNDTSHFLVHLNWFASSFGWEHPTAPKGLPKVGITSSGLRYHSNIVNDLNQIATELRLPEDTFNCPKPGPYEDPCGNIFFEAWRSYMASGGLPISSWIVWVNIYVALVFSIMDILREWVIPNRPHWMKCRCIIGKRWCPLPKGSKEEIEQFDDYVWDKVRLTYWAISAAYFGIAAGHTCLNSVFFVRYLGYFEERLPDGISMHGRRRLASEVLLWVAFGIKTFGALCMAVRWKLSRRPKGWMDGQSLGRLERSKPNGADGGKYTD
;
A
#
# COMPACT_ATOMS: atom_id res chain seq x y z
N MET A 1 -24.32 -4.93 25.92
CA MET A 1 -25.10 -4.26 27.00
C MET A 1 -24.23 -3.62 28.11
N MET A 2 -22.91 -3.86 28.15
CA MET A 2 -22.02 -3.43 29.26
C MET A 2 -21.55 -1.96 29.27
N LEU A 3 -21.72 -1.19 28.19
CA LEU A 3 -21.17 0.17 28.11
C LEU A 3 -21.92 1.25 28.93
N LYS A 4 -23.08 0.94 29.53
CA LYS A 4 -23.95 1.95 30.17
C LYS A 4 -23.47 2.41 31.56
N TYR A 5 -22.52 1.73 32.20
CA TYR A 5 -22.15 1.99 33.60
C TYR A 5 -20.74 2.57 33.82
N LEU A 6 -20.04 3.00 32.77
CA LEU A 6 -18.72 3.62 32.93
C LEU A 6 -18.86 5.09 33.36
N THR A 7 -18.20 5.45 34.47
CA THR A 7 -18.10 6.83 34.94
C THR A 7 -17.36 7.72 33.91
N LYS A 8 -17.70 9.02 33.87
CA LYS A 8 -17.17 9.99 32.88
C LYS A 8 -15.62 10.06 32.80
N PRO A 9 -14.85 10.03 33.92
CA PRO A 9 -13.39 10.06 33.87
C PRO A 9 -12.83 8.78 33.22
N THR A 10 -13.36 7.62 33.61
CA THR A 10 -12.95 6.31 33.08
C THR A 10 -13.24 6.16 31.60
N ARG A 11 -14.40 6.67 31.14
CA ARG A 11 -14.77 6.67 29.71
C ARG A 11 -13.81 7.51 28.86
N LYS A 12 -13.37 8.66 29.36
CA LYS A 12 -12.40 9.52 28.67
C LYS A 12 -11.01 8.88 28.64
N ASN A 13 -10.55 8.32 29.75
CA ASN A 13 -9.25 7.64 29.81
C ASN A 13 -9.17 6.45 28.83
N ILE A 14 -10.24 5.64 28.74
CA ILE A 14 -10.33 4.54 27.76
C ILE A 14 -10.32 5.09 26.33
N SER A 15 -11.10 6.14 26.07
CA SER A 15 -11.15 6.82 24.77
C SER A 15 -9.75 7.25 24.32
N ASP A 16 -8.99 7.90 25.20
CA ASP A 16 -7.66 8.42 24.90
C ASP A 16 -6.63 7.30 24.73
N ALA A 17 -6.70 6.24 25.55
CA ALA A 17 -5.88 5.05 25.36
C ALA A 17 -6.10 4.40 23.98
N LEU A 18 -7.36 4.28 23.53
CA LEU A 18 -7.69 3.75 22.19
C LEU A 18 -7.10 4.61 21.07
N LEU A 19 -7.10 5.93 21.24
CA LEU A 19 -6.50 6.85 20.28
C LEU A 19 -4.98 6.64 20.21
N ILE A 20 -4.30 6.64 21.35
CA ILE A 20 -2.85 6.45 21.45
C ILE A 20 -2.44 5.12 20.81
N LEU A 21 -3.13 4.03 21.13
CA LEU A 21 -2.88 2.70 20.54
C LEU A 21 -3.07 2.72 19.03
N GLY A 22 -4.12 3.38 18.53
CA GLY A 22 -4.34 3.58 17.10
C GLY A 22 -3.14 4.29 16.45
N VAL A 23 -2.72 5.43 17.00
CA VAL A 23 -1.60 6.23 16.45
C VAL A 23 -0.30 5.44 16.43
N ILE A 24 0.06 4.77 17.53
CA ILE A 24 1.25 3.91 17.59
C ILE A 24 1.18 2.82 16.53
N GLY A 25 0.02 2.16 16.40
CA GLY A 25 -0.20 1.15 15.37
C GLY A 25 -0.06 1.71 13.95
N SER A 26 -0.54 2.93 13.70
CA SER A 26 -0.37 3.62 12.40
C SER A 26 1.10 3.84 12.08
N VAL A 27 1.89 4.34 13.04
CA VAL A 27 3.34 4.52 12.87
C VAL A 27 4.03 3.21 12.53
N ILE A 28 3.73 2.14 13.27
CA ILE A 28 4.28 0.80 12.98
C ILE A 28 3.90 0.35 11.57
N SER A 29 2.63 0.53 11.17
CA SER A 29 2.15 0.15 9.84
C SER A 29 2.87 0.92 8.73
N VAL A 30 3.16 2.20 8.92
CA VAL A 30 3.98 3.01 8.00
C VAL A 30 5.37 2.43 7.88
N ILE A 31 6.02 2.09 9.01
CA ILE A 31 7.37 1.53 9.01
C ILE A 31 7.40 0.20 8.24
N LEU A 32 6.48 -0.73 8.54
CA LEU A 32 6.42 -2.03 7.89
C LEU A 32 6.18 -1.91 6.38
N ALA A 33 5.23 -1.08 5.96
CA ALA A 33 4.98 -0.86 4.53
C ALA A 33 6.14 -0.13 3.84
N SER A 34 6.81 0.80 4.53
CA SER A 34 7.99 1.49 3.99
C SER A 34 9.16 0.53 3.79
N ILE A 35 9.35 -0.41 4.73
CA ILE A 35 10.35 -1.48 4.60
C ILE A 35 10.12 -2.30 3.32
N VAL A 36 8.89 -2.73 3.07
CA VAL A 36 8.51 -3.44 1.84
C VAL A 36 8.69 -2.56 0.61
N PHE A 37 8.36 -1.27 0.72
CA PHE A 37 8.41 -0.32 -0.39
C PHE A 37 9.82 0.01 -0.85
N ILE A 38 10.82 0.01 0.03
CA ILE A 38 12.23 0.29 -0.34
C ILE A 38 13.06 -0.98 -0.56
N ALA A 39 12.50 -2.17 -0.29
CA ALA A 39 13.19 -3.44 -0.51
C ALA A 39 13.67 -3.58 -1.97
N GLY A 40 14.90 -4.07 -2.16
CA GLY A 40 15.51 -4.27 -3.47
C GLY A 40 15.87 -3.00 -4.25
N THR A 41 15.62 -1.80 -3.70
CA THR A 41 15.92 -0.53 -4.39
C THR A 41 17.37 -0.10 -4.28
N THR A 42 18.16 -0.76 -3.44
CA THR A 42 19.55 -0.43 -3.16
C THR A 42 20.40 -1.69 -3.14
N ILE A 43 21.64 -1.56 -3.61
CA ILE A 43 22.67 -2.60 -3.52
C ILE A 43 23.51 -2.34 -2.26
N ILE A 44 23.64 -3.34 -1.40
CA ILE A 44 24.52 -3.31 -0.25
C ILE A 44 25.87 -3.88 -0.67
N ARG A 45 26.90 -3.02 -0.57
CA ARG A 45 28.27 -3.42 -0.90
C ARG A 45 28.83 -4.31 0.20
N GLY A 46 29.42 -5.45 -0.17
CA GLY A 46 29.95 -6.46 0.73
C GLY A 46 30.69 -7.57 0.00
N ASP A 47 31.02 -8.65 0.71
CA ASP A 47 31.58 -9.85 0.08
C ASP A 47 30.64 -11.05 0.28
N PRO A 48 29.74 -11.34 -0.68
CA PRO A 48 29.45 -10.60 -1.92
C PRO A 48 28.46 -9.43 -1.74
N ASP A 49 28.48 -8.51 -2.71
CA ASP A 49 27.43 -7.50 -2.88
C ASP A 49 26.05 -8.18 -3.04
N HIS A 50 25.01 -7.60 -2.44
CA HIS A 50 23.67 -8.18 -2.44
C HIS A 50 22.57 -7.12 -2.41
N LEU A 51 21.35 -7.53 -2.78
CA LEU A 51 20.18 -6.65 -2.77
C LEU A 51 19.70 -6.36 -1.34
N LEU A 52 19.42 -5.09 -1.03
CA LEU A 52 18.86 -4.68 0.26
C LEU A 52 17.57 -5.45 0.55
N TRP A 53 17.58 -6.17 1.67
CA TRP A 53 16.47 -7.03 2.11
C TRP A 53 15.97 -8.00 1.04
N LYS A 54 16.88 -8.70 0.37
CA LYS A 54 16.59 -9.83 -0.55
C LYS A 54 15.44 -10.75 -0.09
N PRO A 55 15.30 -11.14 1.20
CA PRO A 55 14.17 -11.97 1.65
C PRO A 55 12.78 -11.35 1.44
N LEU A 56 12.69 -10.03 1.24
CA LEU A 56 11.45 -9.28 0.99
C LEU A 56 11.06 -9.20 -0.48
N ALA A 57 11.78 -9.86 -1.40
CA ALA A 57 11.27 -10.08 -2.74
C ALA A 57 9.83 -10.66 -2.65
N LEU A 58 8.98 -10.35 -3.62
CA LEU A 58 7.66 -10.97 -3.79
C LEU A 58 7.82 -12.35 -4.43
N VAL A 59 8.67 -12.39 -5.46
CA VAL A 59 8.97 -13.59 -6.24
C VAL A 59 10.47 -13.63 -6.48
N SER A 60 11.05 -14.82 -6.33
CA SER A 60 12.43 -15.08 -6.71
C SER A 60 12.49 -16.31 -7.61
N PHE A 61 13.31 -16.26 -8.65
CA PHE A 61 13.51 -17.35 -9.59
C PHE A 61 14.92 -17.25 -10.20
N GLU A 62 15.33 -18.28 -10.92
CA GLU A 62 16.63 -18.42 -11.55
C GLU A 62 16.46 -18.37 -13.06
N GLY A 63 17.41 -17.76 -13.78
CA GLY A 63 17.31 -17.65 -15.23
C GLY A 63 18.58 -17.18 -15.93
N ILE A 64 18.44 -16.90 -17.23
CA ILE A 64 19.43 -16.23 -18.08
C ILE A 64 20.67 -17.09 -18.43
N ILE A 65 21.49 -17.50 -17.47
CA ILE A 65 22.73 -18.27 -17.75
C ILE A 65 22.57 -19.69 -17.24
N PRO A 66 22.50 -20.73 -18.11
CA PRO A 66 22.48 -22.11 -17.66
C PRO A 66 23.83 -22.50 -17.05
N ASN A 67 23.82 -23.34 -16.03
CA ASN A 67 25.03 -23.94 -15.49
C ASN A 67 25.61 -24.99 -16.48
N ASN A 68 26.87 -25.39 -16.29
CA ASN A 68 27.56 -26.40 -17.13
C ASN A 68 26.81 -27.73 -17.22
N ASP A 69 26.20 -28.18 -16.12
CA ASP A 69 25.40 -29.41 -16.08
C ASP A 69 23.95 -29.17 -16.54
N THR A 70 23.62 -27.93 -16.94
CA THR A 70 22.31 -27.42 -17.39
C THR A 70 21.14 -27.59 -16.42
N SER A 71 21.34 -28.19 -15.24
CA SER A 71 20.28 -28.48 -14.27
C SER A 71 19.60 -27.25 -13.65
N HIS A 72 20.28 -26.11 -13.63
CA HIS A 72 19.77 -24.86 -13.06
C HIS A 72 20.44 -23.65 -13.72
N PHE A 73 19.94 -22.47 -13.42
CA PHE A 73 20.50 -21.20 -13.89
C PHE A 73 21.35 -20.51 -12.82
N LEU A 74 22.36 -19.75 -13.25
CA LEU A 74 23.35 -19.10 -12.38
C LEU A 74 22.94 -17.70 -11.91
N VAL A 75 21.89 -17.11 -12.50
CA VAL A 75 21.42 -15.76 -12.17
C VAL A 75 20.12 -15.84 -11.37
N HIS A 76 20.14 -15.32 -10.14
CA HIS A 76 18.98 -15.22 -9.28
C HIS A 76 18.26 -13.89 -9.51
N LEU A 77 17.04 -13.95 -10.01
CA LEU A 77 16.16 -12.84 -10.30
C LEU A 77 15.20 -12.62 -9.12
N ASN A 78 15.04 -11.37 -8.69
CA ASN A 78 14.24 -10.99 -7.53
C ASN A 78 13.30 -9.85 -7.90
N TRP A 79 12.00 -10.12 -7.87
CA TRP A 79 10.96 -9.13 -8.11
C TRP A 79 10.45 -8.57 -6.79
N PHE A 80 10.58 -7.26 -6.59
CA PHE A 80 10.10 -6.54 -5.42
C PHE A 80 8.90 -5.66 -5.79
N ALA A 81 8.24 -5.11 -4.77
CA ALA A 81 7.13 -4.17 -4.97
C ALA A 81 7.52 -2.90 -5.74
N SER A 82 8.78 -2.48 -5.64
CA SER A 82 9.27 -1.23 -6.22
C SER A 82 10.50 -1.39 -7.11
N SER A 83 11.00 -2.60 -7.32
CA SER A 83 12.22 -2.83 -8.09
C SER A 83 12.27 -4.22 -8.70
N PHE A 84 13.13 -4.40 -9.69
CA PHE A 84 13.56 -5.71 -10.18
C PHE A 84 15.08 -5.79 -10.14
N GLY A 85 15.59 -6.68 -9.31
CA GLY A 85 17.01 -6.87 -9.08
C GLY A 85 17.46 -8.28 -9.41
N TRP A 86 18.75 -8.45 -9.59
CA TRP A 86 19.34 -9.73 -9.94
C TRP A 86 20.69 -9.92 -9.24
N GLU A 87 21.08 -11.16 -9.00
CA GLU A 87 22.36 -11.55 -8.40
C GLU A 87 22.96 -12.72 -9.18
N HIS A 88 24.24 -12.65 -9.53
CA HIS A 88 25.04 -13.72 -10.11
C HIS A 88 26.26 -13.98 -9.21
N PRO A 89 26.10 -14.78 -8.13
CA PRO A 89 27.12 -14.93 -7.09
C PRO A 89 28.45 -15.49 -7.60
N THR A 90 28.39 -16.33 -8.64
CA THR A 90 29.53 -17.02 -9.26
C THR A 90 30.09 -16.30 -10.48
N ALA A 91 29.71 -15.04 -10.72
CA ALA A 91 30.16 -14.32 -11.91
C ALA A 91 31.71 -14.23 -11.97
N PRO A 92 32.32 -14.47 -13.15
CA PRO A 92 33.74 -14.26 -13.39
C PRO A 92 34.23 -12.85 -13.01
N LYS A 93 35.53 -12.72 -12.72
CA LYS A 93 36.15 -11.42 -12.46
C LYS A 93 35.91 -10.47 -13.63
N GLY A 94 35.42 -9.26 -13.33
CA GLY A 94 35.15 -8.22 -14.34
C GLY A 94 33.70 -8.17 -14.83
N LEU A 95 32.83 -9.08 -14.39
CA LEU A 95 31.38 -9.01 -14.60
C LEU A 95 30.64 -8.55 -13.35
N PRO A 96 29.51 -7.83 -13.49
CA PRO A 96 28.67 -7.46 -12.37
C PRO A 96 28.09 -8.71 -11.68
N LYS A 97 28.18 -8.76 -10.35
CA LYS A 97 27.63 -9.84 -9.52
C LYS A 97 26.20 -9.55 -9.04
N VAL A 98 25.76 -8.30 -9.13
CA VAL A 98 24.44 -7.85 -8.69
C VAL A 98 24.06 -6.61 -9.48
N GLY A 99 22.77 -6.43 -9.74
CA GLY A 99 22.26 -5.24 -10.42
C GLY A 99 20.79 -4.99 -10.12
N ILE A 100 20.35 -3.77 -10.42
CA ILE A 100 18.95 -3.34 -10.35
C ILE A 100 18.62 -2.77 -11.72
N THR A 101 17.69 -3.41 -12.41
CA THR A 101 17.27 -3.02 -13.78
C THR A 101 16.31 -1.85 -13.75
N SER A 102 15.37 -1.89 -12.81
CA SER A 102 14.35 -0.86 -12.65
C SER A 102 14.00 -0.66 -11.18
N SER A 103 13.75 0.59 -10.80
CA SER A 103 13.32 0.99 -9.46
C SER A 103 12.30 2.13 -9.52
N GLY A 104 11.45 2.23 -8.50
CA GLY A 104 10.42 3.26 -8.39
C GLY A 104 9.13 2.96 -9.17
N LEU A 105 8.52 4.00 -9.75
CA LEU A 105 7.28 3.88 -10.52
C LEU A 105 7.58 3.31 -11.92
N ARG A 106 7.18 2.06 -12.13
CA ARG A 106 7.53 1.25 -13.30
C ARG A 106 6.46 1.27 -14.40
N TYR A 107 5.97 2.45 -14.81
CA TYR A 107 4.83 2.57 -15.72
C TYR A 107 5.05 1.90 -17.09
N HIS A 108 6.28 1.99 -17.61
CA HIS A 108 6.67 1.41 -18.90
C HIS A 108 7.64 0.22 -18.78
N SER A 109 7.99 -0.21 -17.55
CA SER A 109 8.93 -1.33 -17.43
C SER A 109 8.16 -2.62 -17.69
N ASN A 110 8.59 -3.34 -18.72
CA ASN A 110 8.22 -4.72 -18.93
C ASN A 110 9.33 -5.61 -18.38
N ILE A 111 8.98 -6.71 -17.73
CA ILE A 111 9.96 -7.73 -17.29
C ILE A 111 10.90 -8.16 -18.42
N VAL A 112 10.42 -8.15 -19.66
CA VAL A 112 11.23 -8.45 -20.86
C VAL A 112 12.36 -7.45 -21.03
N ASN A 113 12.09 -6.15 -20.86
CA ASN A 113 13.12 -5.12 -20.95
C ASN A 113 14.14 -5.27 -19.82
N ASP A 114 13.66 -5.61 -18.61
CA ASP A 114 14.56 -5.89 -17.50
C ASP A 114 15.48 -7.08 -17.82
N LEU A 115 14.94 -8.19 -18.33
CA LEU A 115 15.72 -9.38 -18.69
C LEU A 115 16.75 -9.08 -19.79
N ASN A 116 16.39 -8.31 -20.82
CA ASN A 116 17.32 -7.89 -21.88
C ASN A 116 18.42 -6.98 -21.35
N GLN A 117 18.09 -6.07 -20.43
CA GLN A 117 19.09 -5.23 -19.76
C GLN A 117 20.07 -6.09 -18.96
N ILE A 118 19.58 -7.12 -18.24
CA ILE A 118 20.45 -8.04 -17.48
C ILE A 118 21.37 -8.81 -18.42
N ALA A 119 20.87 -9.33 -19.53
CA ALA A 119 21.69 -10.03 -20.52
C ALA A 119 22.79 -9.11 -21.10
N THR A 120 22.46 -7.85 -21.35
CA THR A 120 23.42 -6.83 -21.80
C THR A 120 24.47 -6.53 -20.73
N GLU A 121 24.07 -6.36 -19.47
CA GLU A 121 24.98 -6.14 -18.33
C GLU A 121 25.91 -7.34 -18.09
N LEU A 122 25.40 -8.56 -18.32
CA LEU A 122 26.16 -9.81 -18.25
C LEU A 122 26.99 -10.08 -19.51
N ARG A 123 26.93 -9.21 -20.53
CA ARG A 123 27.65 -9.32 -21.81
C ARG A 123 27.37 -10.62 -22.56
N LEU A 124 26.12 -11.08 -22.54
CA LEU A 124 25.70 -12.20 -23.38
C LEU A 124 25.72 -11.80 -24.86
N PRO A 125 26.02 -12.72 -25.79
CA PRO A 125 25.94 -12.44 -27.22
C PRO A 125 24.51 -12.05 -27.64
N GLU A 126 24.35 -11.09 -28.53
CA GLU A 126 23.04 -10.47 -28.82
C GLU A 126 22.02 -11.48 -29.39
N ASP A 127 22.48 -12.43 -30.20
CA ASP A 127 21.71 -13.54 -30.77
C ASP A 127 21.11 -14.49 -29.72
N THR A 128 21.57 -14.40 -28.47
CA THR A 128 21.11 -15.25 -27.38
C THR A 128 19.89 -14.68 -26.64
N PHE A 129 19.62 -13.37 -26.72
CA PHE A 129 18.49 -12.75 -26.00
C PHE A 129 17.61 -11.85 -26.88
N ASN A 130 18.11 -11.36 -28.02
CA ASN A 130 17.33 -10.62 -28.99
C ASN A 130 16.62 -11.58 -29.96
N CYS A 131 15.80 -12.48 -29.42
CA CYS A 131 15.12 -13.52 -30.19
C CYS A 131 14.04 -12.90 -31.12
N PRO A 132 13.94 -13.32 -32.38
CA PRO A 132 12.88 -12.83 -33.27
C PRO A 132 11.49 -13.37 -32.85
N LYS A 133 10.40 -12.81 -33.40
CA LYS A 133 9.03 -13.13 -32.92
C LYS A 133 8.57 -14.49 -33.42
N PRO A 134 8.09 -15.42 -32.55
CA PRO A 134 7.79 -16.80 -32.95
C PRO A 134 7.04 -16.89 -34.29
N GLY A 135 7.67 -17.55 -35.26
CA GLY A 135 7.15 -17.66 -36.62
C GLY A 135 7.58 -18.98 -37.27
N PRO A 136 6.89 -19.42 -38.34
CA PRO A 136 7.10 -20.74 -38.95
C PRO A 136 8.47 -20.93 -39.61
N TYR A 137 9.25 -19.86 -39.80
CA TYR A 137 10.54 -19.86 -40.49
C TYR A 137 11.64 -19.15 -39.70
N GLU A 138 11.46 -18.96 -38.39
CA GLU A 138 12.45 -18.26 -37.58
C GLU A 138 13.34 -19.25 -36.82
N ASP A 139 14.64 -18.93 -36.77
CA ASP A 139 15.60 -19.71 -36.00
C ASP A 139 15.25 -19.69 -34.50
N PRO A 140 15.56 -20.79 -33.77
CA PRO A 140 15.44 -20.85 -32.32
C PRO A 140 16.42 -19.86 -31.68
N CYS A 141 16.06 -19.31 -30.53
CA CYS A 141 16.95 -18.41 -29.81
C CYS A 141 18.16 -19.16 -29.26
N GLY A 142 19.34 -18.52 -29.28
CA GLY A 142 20.58 -19.14 -28.81
C GLY A 142 20.60 -19.45 -27.30
N ASN A 143 19.66 -18.90 -26.53
CA ASN A 143 19.52 -19.16 -25.10
C ASN A 143 18.17 -19.82 -24.77
N ILE A 144 18.23 -20.97 -24.09
CA ILE A 144 17.05 -21.74 -23.68
C ILE A 144 16.09 -20.96 -22.78
N PHE A 145 16.60 -20.05 -21.94
CA PHE A 145 15.76 -19.21 -21.08
C PHE A 145 15.00 -18.18 -21.92
N PHE A 146 15.68 -17.48 -22.82
CA PHE A 146 15.01 -16.49 -23.66
C PHE A 146 14.06 -17.15 -24.67
N GLU A 147 14.38 -18.35 -25.17
CA GLU A 147 13.47 -19.15 -26.00
C GLU A 147 12.17 -19.51 -25.25
N ALA A 148 12.27 -19.98 -24.00
CA ALA A 148 11.08 -20.30 -23.19
C ALA A 148 10.16 -19.09 -22.97
N TRP A 149 10.74 -17.89 -22.89
CA TRP A 149 10.02 -16.63 -22.68
C TRP A 149 9.60 -15.94 -23.99
N ARG A 150 10.06 -16.41 -25.15
CA ARG A 150 9.97 -15.74 -26.47
C ARG A 150 8.57 -15.31 -26.87
N SER A 151 7.57 -16.17 -26.65
CA SER A 151 6.16 -15.86 -26.97
C SER A 151 5.60 -14.70 -26.17
N TYR A 152 6.02 -14.55 -24.90
CA TYR A 152 5.64 -13.43 -24.05
C TYR A 152 6.47 -12.17 -24.30
N MET A 153 7.72 -12.33 -24.76
CA MET A 153 8.51 -11.20 -25.25
C MET A 153 7.84 -10.56 -26.47
N ALA A 154 7.36 -11.39 -27.40
CA ALA A 154 6.71 -10.95 -28.62
C ALA A 154 5.33 -10.30 -28.38
N SER A 155 4.61 -10.70 -27.32
CA SER A 155 3.27 -10.19 -26.98
C SER A 155 3.25 -8.96 -26.07
N GLY A 156 4.42 -8.42 -25.71
CA GLY A 156 4.51 -7.19 -24.91
C GLY A 156 4.56 -7.40 -23.40
N GLY A 157 4.93 -8.61 -22.93
CA GLY A 157 5.24 -8.90 -21.54
C GLY A 157 4.21 -9.72 -20.78
N LEU A 158 4.45 -9.92 -19.48
CA LEU A 158 3.48 -10.53 -18.59
C LEU A 158 2.28 -9.60 -18.38
N PRO A 159 1.03 -10.12 -18.30
CA PRO A 159 -0.15 -9.32 -17.99
C PRO A 159 -0.21 -8.92 -16.49
N ILE A 160 0.96 -8.76 -15.85
CA ILE A 160 1.12 -8.39 -14.44
C ILE A 160 1.60 -6.94 -14.41
N SER A 161 0.70 -6.07 -13.97
CA SER A 161 0.96 -4.63 -13.93
C SER A 161 1.75 -4.25 -12.68
N SER A 162 3.08 -4.38 -12.74
CA SER A 162 3.99 -4.14 -11.62
C SER A 162 3.83 -2.74 -10.98
N TRP A 163 3.55 -1.71 -11.79
CA TRP A 163 3.34 -0.35 -11.29
C TRP A 163 2.10 -0.20 -10.39
N ILE A 164 1.07 -1.05 -10.54
CA ILE A 164 -0.13 -0.98 -9.70
C ILE A 164 0.18 -1.44 -8.27
N VAL A 165 1.08 -2.43 -8.11
CA VAL A 165 1.57 -2.86 -6.78
C VAL A 165 2.24 -1.68 -6.08
N TRP A 166 3.13 -0.98 -6.79
CA TRP A 166 3.81 0.21 -6.28
C TRP A 166 2.80 1.30 -5.89
N VAL A 167 1.84 1.64 -6.76
CA VAL A 167 0.84 2.69 -6.51
C VAL A 167 -0.01 2.36 -5.30
N ASN A 168 -0.45 1.11 -5.14
CA ASN A 168 -1.28 0.71 -4.01
C ASN A 168 -0.55 0.87 -2.66
N ILE A 169 0.72 0.46 -2.60
CA ILE A 169 1.53 0.62 -1.37
C ILE A 169 1.80 2.11 -1.12
N TYR A 170 2.15 2.88 -2.15
CA TYR A 170 2.36 4.33 -2.03
C TYR A 170 1.12 5.06 -1.51
N VAL A 171 -0.05 4.79 -2.08
CA VAL A 171 -1.31 5.39 -1.64
C VAL A 171 -1.64 5.00 -0.20
N ALA A 172 -1.42 3.74 0.19
CA ALA A 172 -1.58 3.29 1.57
C ALA A 172 -0.67 4.08 2.54
N LEU A 173 0.61 4.27 2.19
CA LEU A 173 1.55 5.09 2.96
C LEU A 173 1.09 6.54 3.08
N VAL A 174 0.66 7.17 1.98
CA VAL A 174 0.16 8.55 1.97
C VAL A 174 -1.04 8.70 2.91
N PHE A 175 -2.05 7.84 2.82
CA PHE A 175 -3.20 7.90 3.71
C PHE A 175 -2.79 7.73 5.18
N SER A 176 -1.87 6.82 5.47
CA SER A 176 -1.42 6.57 6.84
C SER A 176 -0.62 7.73 7.45
N ILE A 177 0.26 8.35 6.67
CA ILE A 177 0.98 9.55 7.08
C ILE A 177 -0.03 10.68 7.32
N MET A 178 -1.02 10.82 6.45
CA MET A 178 -2.10 11.80 6.63
C MET A 178 -2.91 11.54 7.89
N ASP A 179 -3.15 10.29 8.30
CA ASP A 179 -3.82 9.99 9.57
C ASP A 179 -3.03 10.56 10.76
N ILE A 180 -1.71 10.35 10.79
CA ILE A 180 -0.83 10.85 11.86
C ILE A 180 -0.86 12.39 11.88
N LEU A 181 -0.74 13.04 10.72
CA LEU A 181 -0.82 14.49 10.60
C LEU A 181 -2.18 15.02 11.06
N ARG A 182 -3.28 14.34 10.73
CA ARG A 182 -4.63 14.72 11.17
C ARG A 182 -4.77 14.64 12.68
N GLU A 183 -4.21 13.62 13.33
CA GLU A 183 -4.24 13.54 14.80
C GLU A 183 -3.46 14.68 15.47
N TRP A 184 -2.45 15.23 14.81
CA TRP A 184 -1.79 16.47 15.25
C TRP A 184 -2.64 17.72 14.95
N VAL A 185 -3.29 17.79 13.79
CA VAL A 185 -4.10 18.96 13.39
C VAL A 185 -5.35 19.12 14.24
N ILE A 186 -6.06 18.04 14.58
CA ILE A 186 -7.35 18.12 15.30
C ILE A 186 -7.25 18.91 16.62
N PRO A 187 -6.30 18.64 17.54
CA PRO A 187 -6.19 19.41 18.78
C PRO A 187 -5.58 20.81 18.59
N ASN A 188 -4.71 21.01 17.59
CA ASN A 188 -3.94 22.25 17.46
C ASN A 188 -4.56 23.29 16.52
N ARG A 189 -5.15 22.84 15.41
CA ARG A 189 -5.68 23.66 14.32
C ARG A 189 -6.90 23.00 13.64
N PRO A 190 -7.99 22.70 14.38
CA PRO A 190 -9.13 21.93 13.85
C PRO A 190 -9.77 22.54 12.59
N HIS A 191 -9.79 23.87 12.45
CA HIS A 191 -10.33 24.53 11.26
C HIS A 191 -9.58 24.21 9.95
N TRP A 192 -8.33 23.71 10.02
CA TRP A 192 -7.59 23.26 8.83
C TRP A 192 -8.20 22.00 8.21
N MET A 193 -8.95 21.23 9.00
CA MET A 193 -9.69 20.06 8.55
C MET A 193 -11.01 20.43 7.85
N LYS A 194 -11.31 21.70 7.62
CA LYS A 194 -12.55 22.12 6.94
C LYS A 194 -12.66 21.51 5.55
N CYS A 195 -13.84 20.97 5.23
CA CYS A 195 -14.13 20.47 3.90
C CYS A 195 -14.03 21.58 2.84
N ARG A 196 -13.20 21.38 1.82
CA ARG A 196 -13.02 22.30 0.68
C ARG A 196 -13.56 21.76 -0.65
N CYS A 197 -14.15 20.56 -0.66
CA CYS A 197 -14.67 19.95 -1.89
C CYS A 197 -15.71 20.87 -2.55
N ILE A 198 -15.61 21.10 -3.86
CA ILE A 198 -16.61 21.85 -4.62
C ILE A 198 -17.78 20.91 -4.97
N ILE A 199 -17.44 19.74 -5.51
CA ILE A 199 -18.37 18.66 -5.87
C ILE A 199 -18.36 17.62 -4.74
N GLY A 200 -19.51 16.98 -4.49
CA GLY A 200 -19.60 15.90 -3.50
C GLY A 200 -19.50 16.36 -2.04
N LYS A 201 -19.72 17.66 -1.75
CA LYS A 201 -19.74 18.21 -0.38
C LYS A 201 -20.56 17.36 0.59
N ARG A 202 -21.69 16.80 0.15
CA ARG A 202 -22.56 15.96 0.97
C ARG A 202 -21.83 14.73 1.55
N TRP A 203 -20.95 14.12 0.76
CA TRP A 203 -20.20 12.90 1.08
C TRP A 203 -18.85 13.16 1.74
N CYS A 204 -18.41 14.42 1.78
CA CYS A 204 -17.16 14.82 2.41
C CYS A 204 -17.18 14.44 3.90
N PRO A 205 -16.23 13.61 4.38
CA PRO A 205 -16.19 13.20 5.77
C PRO A 205 -15.68 14.30 6.69
N LEU A 206 -15.06 15.33 6.12
CA LEU A 206 -14.52 16.47 6.85
C LEU A 206 -15.61 17.43 7.35
N PRO A 207 -15.35 18.12 8.46
CA PRO A 207 -16.28 19.09 9.05
C PRO A 207 -16.64 20.22 8.07
N LYS A 208 -17.90 20.67 8.15
CA LYS A 208 -18.45 21.79 7.38
C LYS A 208 -18.83 22.88 8.37
N GLY A 209 -18.64 24.14 8.01
CA GLY A 209 -19.01 25.28 8.86
C GLY A 209 -18.04 26.45 8.78
N SER A 210 -18.33 27.46 9.59
CA SER A 210 -17.42 28.56 9.92
C SER A 210 -16.22 28.06 10.75
N LYS A 211 -15.22 28.91 10.96
CA LYS A 211 -14.06 28.55 11.77
C LYS A 211 -14.48 28.31 13.23
N GLU A 212 -15.34 29.18 13.73
CA GLU A 212 -15.87 29.22 15.08
C GLU A 212 -16.70 27.97 15.39
N GLU A 213 -17.53 27.53 14.45
CA GLU A 213 -18.30 26.29 14.59
C GLU A 213 -17.40 25.06 14.70
N ILE A 214 -16.37 24.96 13.85
CA ILE A 214 -15.47 23.80 13.80
C ILE A 214 -14.60 23.72 15.06
N GLU A 215 -14.14 24.86 15.58
CA GLU A 215 -13.37 24.94 16.82
C GLU A 215 -14.19 24.55 18.07
N GLN A 216 -15.53 24.60 17.98
CA GLN A 216 -16.45 24.21 19.05
C GLN A 216 -16.97 22.78 18.95
N PHE A 217 -16.57 22.01 17.94
CA PHE A 217 -17.03 20.64 17.76
C PHE A 217 -16.60 19.73 18.91
N ASP A 218 -17.53 18.89 19.35
CA ASP A 218 -17.28 17.91 20.40
C ASP A 218 -16.52 16.69 19.87
N ASP A 219 -16.03 15.87 20.80
CA ASP A 219 -15.27 14.65 20.49
C ASP A 219 -16.06 13.69 19.59
N TYR A 220 -17.40 13.68 19.70
CA TYR A 220 -18.25 12.81 18.90
C TYR A 220 -18.17 13.11 17.40
N VAL A 221 -18.21 14.39 17.03
CA VAL A 221 -18.06 14.81 15.63
C VAL A 221 -16.67 14.43 15.14
N TRP A 222 -15.61 14.76 15.89
CA TRP A 222 -14.25 14.45 15.49
C TRP A 222 -14.00 12.95 15.35
N ASP A 223 -14.47 12.13 16.29
CA ASP A 223 -14.32 10.67 16.23
C ASP A 223 -15.02 10.05 15.02
N LYS A 224 -16.11 10.66 14.54
CA LYS A 224 -16.75 10.25 13.28
C LYS A 224 -15.84 10.53 12.07
N VAL A 225 -15.20 11.70 12.06
CA VAL A 225 -14.20 12.05 11.03
C VAL A 225 -13.03 11.07 11.09
N ARG A 226 -12.50 10.81 12.30
CA ARG A 226 -11.45 9.80 12.56
C ARG A 226 -11.81 8.46 11.95
N LEU A 227 -12.94 7.89 12.37
CA LEU A 227 -13.39 6.59 11.90
C LEU A 227 -13.39 6.49 10.38
N THR A 228 -13.79 7.56 9.68
CA THR A 228 -13.83 7.55 8.22
C THR A 228 -12.44 7.45 7.59
N TYR A 229 -11.48 8.30 7.97
CA TYR A 229 -10.16 8.25 7.36
C TYR A 229 -9.33 7.05 7.82
N TRP A 230 -9.48 6.61 9.07
CA TRP A 230 -8.84 5.38 9.56
C TRP A 230 -9.36 4.15 8.81
N ALA A 231 -10.67 4.06 8.53
CA ALA A 231 -11.25 2.99 7.73
C ALA A 231 -10.76 3.02 6.27
N ILE A 232 -10.68 4.21 5.67
CA ILE A 232 -10.14 4.38 4.31
C ILE A 232 -8.66 3.94 4.27
N SER A 233 -7.84 4.37 5.22
CA SER A 233 -6.44 3.93 5.31
C SER A 233 -6.34 2.42 5.44
N ALA A 234 -7.12 1.79 6.33
CA ALA A 234 -7.15 0.34 6.46
C ALA A 234 -7.54 -0.36 5.15
N ALA A 235 -8.54 0.14 4.43
CA ALA A 235 -8.94 -0.40 3.13
C ALA A 235 -7.79 -0.37 2.11
N TYR A 236 -7.03 0.73 2.02
CA TYR A 236 -5.88 0.82 1.11
C TYR A 236 -4.73 -0.11 1.49
N PHE A 237 -4.47 -0.34 2.77
CA PHE A 237 -3.54 -1.38 3.21
C PHE A 237 -4.02 -2.79 2.81
N GLY A 238 -5.32 -3.05 2.92
CA GLY A 238 -5.93 -4.31 2.47
C GLY A 238 -5.79 -4.52 0.97
N ILE A 239 -6.04 -3.47 0.17
CA ILE A 239 -5.82 -3.49 -1.29
C ILE A 239 -4.33 -3.75 -1.59
N ALA A 240 -3.41 -3.06 -0.92
CA ALA A 240 -1.98 -3.25 -1.13
C ALA A 240 -1.52 -4.69 -0.80
N ALA A 241 -1.94 -5.23 0.36
CA ALA A 241 -1.61 -6.59 0.77
C ALA A 241 -2.24 -7.65 -0.17
N GLY A 242 -3.53 -7.50 -0.48
CA GLY A 242 -4.26 -8.41 -1.37
C GLY A 242 -3.71 -8.39 -2.80
N HIS A 243 -3.48 -7.21 -3.36
CA HIS A 243 -2.94 -7.07 -4.72
C HIS A 243 -1.51 -7.62 -4.82
N THR A 244 -0.67 -7.41 -3.81
CA THR A 244 0.69 -7.98 -3.76
C THR A 244 0.64 -9.50 -3.74
N CYS A 245 -0.20 -10.10 -2.89
CA CYS A 245 -0.40 -11.55 -2.81
C CYS A 245 -0.94 -12.14 -4.12
N LEU A 246 -1.92 -11.50 -4.75
CA LEU A 246 -2.46 -11.98 -6.03
C LEU A 246 -1.39 -11.97 -7.12
N ASN A 247 -0.64 -10.88 -7.27
CA ASN A 247 0.37 -10.81 -8.32
C ASN A 247 1.53 -11.80 -8.09
N SER A 248 1.97 -12.01 -6.85
CA SER A 248 3.03 -12.98 -6.58
C SER A 248 2.59 -14.42 -6.90
N VAL A 249 1.32 -14.77 -6.61
CA VAL A 249 0.71 -16.05 -7.03
C VAL A 249 0.67 -16.17 -8.55
N PHE A 250 0.13 -15.16 -9.24
CA PHE A 250 0.03 -15.19 -10.69
C PHE A 250 1.40 -15.29 -11.36
N PHE A 251 2.38 -14.51 -10.88
CA PHE A 251 3.73 -14.53 -11.42
C PHE A 251 4.34 -15.92 -11.30
N VAL A 252 4.32 -16.55 -10.11
CA VAL A 252 4.87 -17.91 -9.95
C VAL A 252 4.13 -18.92 -10.85
N ARG A 253 2.82 -18.76 -11.05
CA ARG A 253 2.07 -19.59 -11.99
C ARG A 253 2.52 -19.39 -13.44
N TYR A 254 2.83 -18.15 -13.85
CA TYR A 254 3.42 -17.89 -15.16
C TYR A 254 4.83 -18.48 -15.28
N LEU A 255 5.63 -18.46 -14.21
CA LEU A 255 6.93 -19.13 -14.20
C LEU A 255 6.79 -20.63 -14.48
N GLY A 256 5.79 -21.30 -13.90
CA GLY A 256 5.51 -22.71 -14.21
C GLY A 256 5.22 -22.95 -15.71
N TYR A 257 4.50 -22.04 -16.36
CA TYR A 257 4.23 -22.12 -17.80
C TYR A 257 5.50 -21.98 -18.66
N PHE A 258 6.48 -21.22 -18.20
CA PHE A 258 7.78 -21.11 -18.85
C PHE A 258 8.66 -22.33 -18.56
N GLU A 259 8.57 -22.90 -17.37
CA GLU A 259 9.28 -24.14 -17.03
C GLU A 259 8.85 -25.31 -17.92
N GLU A 260 7.57 -25.41 -18.27
CA GLU A 260 7.05 -26.41 -19.23
C GLU A 260 7.69 -26.33 -20.63
N ARG A 261 8.37 -25.22 -20.97
CA ARG A 261 9.07 -25.01 -22.25
C ARG A 261 10.57 -25.22 -22.16
N LEU A 262 11.11 -25.38 -20.95
CA LEU A 262 12.52 -25.65 -20.78
C LEU A 262 12.81 -27.12 -21.11
N PRO A 263 14.04 -27.43 -21.55
CA PRO A 263 14.48 -28.82 -21.68
C PRO A 263 14.32 -29.60 -20.37
N ASP A 264 14.12 -30.91 -20.50
CA ASP A 264 13.96 -31.80 -19.34
C ASP A 264 15.15 -31.69 -18.37
N GLY A 265 14.85 -31.58 -17.08
CA GLY A 265 15.85 -31.49 -16.01
C GLY A 265 16.36 -30.08 -15.71
N ILE A 266 15.86 -29.05 -16.40
CA ILE A 266 16.19 -27.64 -16.16
C ILE A 266 15.02 -26.93 -15.49
N SER A 267 15.26 -26.23 -14.37
CA SER A 267 14.23 -25.47 -13.66
C SER A 267 14.68 -24.05 -13.33
N MET A 268 13.72 -23.12 -13.29
CA MET A 268 13.92 -21.76 -12.82
C MET A 268 13.71 -21.65 -11.30
N HIS A 269 13.28 -22.72 -10.63
CA HIS A 269 13.02 -22.74 -9.18
C HIS A 269 12.15 -21.55 -8.71
N GLY A 270 11.12 -21.23 -9.50
CA GLY A 270 10.24 -20.10 -9.26
C GLY A 270 9.50 -20.23 -7.94
N ARG A 271 9.76 -19.32 -6.99
CA ARG A 271 9.13 -19.38 -5.67
C ARG A 271 8.60 -18.03 -5.21
N ARG A 272 7.46 -18.10 -4.52
CA ARG A 272 6.88 -16.98 -3.79
C ARG A 272 7.64 -16.77 -2.49
N ARG A 273 7.93 -15.52 -2.16
CA ARG A 273 8.61 -15.13 -0.93
C ARG A 273 7.61 -14.40 -0.05
N LEU A 274 7.28 -15.00 1.08
CA LEU A 274 6.13 -14.57 1.89
C LEU A 274 6.43 -13.39 2.82
N ALA A 275 7.70 -13.03 3.04
CA ALA A 275 8.07 -12.09 4.09
C ALA A 275 7.44 -10.71 3.88
N SER A 276 7.52 -10.16 2.67
CA SER A 276 6.89 -8.88 2.30
C SER A 276 5.36 -8.94 2.37
N GLU A 277 4.74 -10.03 1.91
CA GLU A 277 3.30 -10.24 2.06
C GLU A 277 2.87 -10.26 3.52
N VAL A 278 3.59 -10.99 4.38
CA VAL A 278 3.34 -11.06 5.81
C VAL A 278 3.44 -9.66 6.44
N LEU A 279 4.47 -8.88 6.12
CA LEU A 279 4.61 -7.52 6.63
C LEU A 279 3.44 -6.62 6.24
N LEU A 280 2.97 -6.70 4.98
CA LEU A 280 1.80 -5.94 4.51
C LEU A 280 0.50 -6.41 5.17
N TRP A 281 0.30 -7.71 5.36
CA TRP A 281 -0.87 -8.26 6.06
C TRP A 281 -0.87 -7.89 7.55
N VAL A 282 0.30 -7.88 8.21
CA VAL A 282 0.45 -7.40 9.59
C VAL A 282 0.12 -5.91 9.65
N ALA A 283 0.65 -5.10 8.75
CA ALA A 283 0.34 -3.66 8.68
C ALA A 283 -1.16 -3.41 8.44
N PHE A 284 -1.80 -4.19 7.56
CA PHE A 284 -3.25 -4.16 7.37
C PHE A 284 -4.02 -4.55 8.63
N GLY A 285 -3.59 -5.60 9.33
CA GLY A 285 -4.20 -6.04 10.59
C GLY A 285 -4.13 -4.95 11.66
N ILE A 286 -2.96 -4.32 11.82
CA ILE A 286 -2.76 -3.19 12.75
C ILE A 286 -3.64 -2.00 12.35
N LYS A 287 -3.74 -1.66 11.06
CA LYS A 287 -4.61 -0.59 10.58
C LYS A 287 -6.09 -0.87 10.82
N THR A 288 -6.53 -2.09 10.58
CA THR A 288 -7.89 -2.54 10.85
C THR A 288 -8.20 -2.45 12.35
N PHE A 289 -7.26 -2.89 13.19
CA PHE A 289 -7.37 -2.73 14.63
C PHE A 289 -7.49 -1.24 15.04
N GLY A 290 -6.66 -0.35 14.49
CA GLY A 290 -6.76 1.09 14.71
C GLY A 290 -8.12 1.67 14.30
N ALA A 291 -8.67 1.26 13.15
CA ALA A 291 -10.01 1.65 12.73
C ALA A 291 -11.10 1.14 13.69
N LEU A 292 -10.96 -0.08 14.21
CA LEU A 292 -11.84 -0.63 15.25
C LEU A 292 -11.73 0.17 16.56
N CYS A 293 -10.52 0.57 16.96
CA CYS A 293 -10.31 1.47 18.11
C CYS A 293 -11.09 2.78 17.91
N MET A 294 -11.02 3.40 16.73
CA MET A 294 -11.82 4.60 16.42
C MET A 294 -13.32 4.32 16.42
N ALA A 295 -13.77 3.15 15.97
CA ALA A 295 -15.18 2.78 15.99
C ALA A 295 -15.70 2.63 17.43
N VAL A 296 -14.89 2.02 18.31
CA VAL A 296 -15.20 1.90 19.75
C VAL A 296 -15.16 3.28 20.39
N ARG A 297 -14.15 4.10 20.10
CA ARG A 297 -14.02 5.48 20.58
C ARG A 297 -15.25 6.32 20.19
N TRP A 298 -15.68 6.25 18.93
CA TRP A 298 -16.88 6.92 18.43
C TRP A 298 -18.17 6.47 19.15
N LYS A 299 -18.28 5.17 19.48
CA LYS A 299 -19.39 4.67 20.32
C LYS A 299 -19.28 5.18 21.75
N LEU A 300 -18.07 5.33 22.27
CA LEU A 300 -17.78 5.94 23.59
C LEU A 300 -17.93 7.46 23.59
N SER A 301 -17.96 8.17 22.47
CA SER A 301 -18.26 9.61 22.45
C SER A 301 -19.75 9.91 22.25
N ARG A 302 -20.57 8.94 21.82
CA ARG A 302 -22.04 9.10 21.80
C ARG A 302 -22.56 9.46 23.19
N ARG A 303 -23.14 10.65 23.33
CA ARG A 303 -23.97 10.98 24.49
C ARG A 303 -25.20 10.06 24.48
N PRO A 304 -25.57 9.42 25.60
CA PRO A 304 -26.82 8.67 25.68
C PRO A 304 -27.99 9.56 25.23
N LYS A 305 -28.87 9.02 24.36
CA LYS A 305 -30.13 9.67 23.97
C LYS A 305 -30.90 10.04 25.26
N GLY A 306 -31.31 11.31 25.39
CA GLY A 306 -32.04 11.85 26.56
C GLY A 306 -31.28 12.90 27.39
N TRP A 307 -29.99 13.18 27.11
CA TRP A 307 -29.24 14.16 27.90
C TRP A 307 -29.50 15.63 27.52
N MET A 308 -30.14 15.91 26.38
CA MET A 308 -30.47 17.28 25.94
C MET A 308 -31.86 17.76 26.35
N ASP A 309 -32.70 16.87 26.90
CA ASP A 309 -34.06 17.24 27.33
C ASP A 309 -34.06 17.95 28.70
N GLY A 310 -32.93 17.96 29.42
CA GLY A 310 -32.78 18.61 30.73
C GLY A 310 -31.98 19.92 30.73
N GLN A 311 -31.43 20.38 29.61
CA GLN A 311 -30.60 21.60 29.54
C GLN A 311 -31.09 22.65 28.54
N SER A 312 -32.25 22.43 27.91
CA SER A 312 -32.85 23.34 26.91
C SER A 312 -34.08 24.12 27.40
N LEU A 313 -34.37 24.14 28.72
CA LEU A 313 -35.50 24.92 29.30
C LEU A 313 -35.07 26.08 30.21
N GLY A 314 -33.79 26.47 30.23
CA GLY A 314 -33.31 27.57 31.07
C GLY A 314 -32.95 28.86 30.34
N ARG A 315 -33.11 28.94 29.01
CA ARG A 315 -32.59 30.09 28.25
C ARG A 315 -33.36 30.41 26.97
N LEU A 316 -34.69 30.43 27.06
CA LEU A 316 -35.56 31.07 26.06
C LEU A 316 -36.83 31.68 26.70
N GLU A 317 -36.75 32.16 27.95
CA GLU A 317 -37.66 33.21 28.41
C GLU A 317 -37.04 34.57 28.06
N ARG A 318 -37.08 34.93 26.78
CA ARG A 318 -37.12 36.34 26.40
C ARG A 318 -38.58 36.75 26.46
N SER A 319 -38.92 37.35 27.59
CA SER A 319 -40.02 38.28 27.77
C SER A 319 -40.35 39.04 26.47
N LYS A 320 -41.46 38.67 25.84
CA LYS A 320 -42.25 39.61 25.05
C LYS A 320 -43.15 40.36 26.06
N PRO A 321 -43.09 41.70 26.14
CA PRO A 321 -44.08 42.43 26.90
C PRO A 321 -45.44 42.32 26.20
N ASN A 322 -46.47 41.99 26.99
CA ASN A 322 -47.86 42.22 26.63
C ASN A 322 -48.13 43.73 26.60
N GLY A 323 -48.95 44.18 25.65
CA GLY A 323 -49.71 45.43 25.78
C GLY A 323 -49.73 46.33 24.55
N ALA A 324 -50.77 46.10 23.73
CA ALA A 324 -51.60 47.08 23.01
C ALA A 324 -51.03 48.47 22.65
N ASP A 325 -51.11 48.84 21.36
CA ASP A 325 -52.25 49.66 20.92
C ASP A 325 -52.37 49.73 19.39
N GLY A 326 -53.62 49.93 18.95
CA GLY A 326 -54.05 49.86 17.56
C GLY A 326 -53.58 51.02 16.68
N GLY A 327 -53.63 50.76 15.38
CA GLY A 327 -53.33 51.75 14.36
C GLY A 327 -53.56 51.19 12.96
N LYS A 328 -54.82 51.23 12.50
CA LYS A 328 -55.19 51.13 11.08
C LYS A 328 -54.39 52.14 10.27
N TYR A 329 -53.93 51.75 9.07
CA TYR A 329 -54.08 52.51 7.84
C TYR A 329 -54.06 51.56 6.62
N THR A 330 -55.15 51.64 5.85
CA THR A 330 -55.27 51.39 4.40
C THR A 330 -54.33 52.38 3.66
N ASP A 331 -53.80 52.19 2.45
CA ASP A 331 -54.23 51.49 1.23
C ASP A 331 -53.09 50.66 0.60
#